data_AF-A0A653EW64-F1
#
_entry.id   AF-A0A653EW64-F1
#
_cell.length_a   1.000
_cell.length_b   1.000
_cell.length_c   1.000
_cell.angle_alpha   90.00
_cell.angle_beta   90.00
_cell.angle_gamma   90.00
#
_symmetry.space_group_name_H-M   'P 1'
#
loop_
_entity.id
_entity.type
_entity.pdbx_description
1 polymer ?
#
loop_
_entity_poly.entity_id
_entity_poly.type
_entity_poly.pdbx_seq_one_letter_code
_entity_poly.pdbx_strand_id
1 'polypeptide(L)' 'MKLNSQNLQALKIPVPRYAPLHDPTAFLENRSVFGDLVDRPRFVEPYLWALDSLHRVGARATLKALL' A
#
# COMPACT_ATOMS: atom_id res chain seq x y z
N MET A 1 12.00 -12.00 13.51
CA MET A 1 10.84 -12.15 12.60
C MET A 1 11.27 -11.77 11.19
N LYS A 2 11.69 -12.73 10.35
CA LYS A 2 12.11 -12.46 8.97
C LYS A 2 10.90 -12.65 8.06
N LEU A 3 10.46 -11.61 7.35
CA LEU A 3 9.52 -11.77 6.24
C LEU A 3 10.22 -12.60 5.16
N ASN A 4 9.78 -13.82 4.94
CA ASN A 4 10.21 -14.67 3.83
C ASN A 4 8.96 -15.14 3.06
N SER A 5 9.13 -15.53 1.80
CA SER A 5 8.03 -15.89 0.90
C SER A 5 7.15 -17.05 1.42
N GLN A 6 7.64 -17.83 2.38
CA GLN A 6 6.88 -18.89 3.05
C GLN A 6 5.87 -18.33 4.07
N ASN A 7 6.21 -17.25 4.77
CA ASN A 7 5.32 -16.58 5.72
C ASN A 7 4.19 -15.78 5.03
N LEU A 8 4.36 -15.44 3.75
CA LEU A 8 3.31 -14.77 2.96
C LEU A 8 2.13 -15.70 2.67
N GLN A 9 2.33 -17.03 2.63
CA GLN A 9 1.24 -17.99 2.38
C GLN A 9 0.33 -18.19 3.60
N ALA A 10 0.85 -17.96 4.81
CA ALA A 10 0.10 -18.04 6.06
C ALA A 10 -0.83 -16.82 6.26
N LEU A 11 -0.48 -15.68 5.67
CA LEU A 11 -1.38 -14.56 5.50
C LEU A 11 -2.35 -14.92 4.38
N LYS A 12 -3.49 -15.51 4.73
CA LYS A 12 -4.64 -15.75 3.83
C LYS A 12 -5.35 -14.44 3.46
N ILE A 13 -4.55 -13.40 3.24
CA ILE A 13 -4.96 -12.11 2.78
C ILE A 13 -4.94 -12.19 1.25
N PRO A 14 -6.02 -11.82 0.55
CA PRO A 14 -5.93 -11.50 -0.86
C PRO A 14 -5.00 -10.30 -0.98
N VAL A 15 -3.71 -10.56 -1.18
CA VAL A 15 -2.75 -9.53 -1.56
C VAL A 15 -2.94 -9.37 -3.06
N PRO A 16 -3.50 -8.27 -3.57
CA PRO A 16 -3.48 -8.03 -5.00
C PRO A 16 -2.01 -8.01 -5.41
N ARG A 17 -1.63 -8.98 -6.24
CA ARG A 17 -0.23 -9.21 -6.63
C ARG A 17 0.37 -7.98 -7.30
N TYR A 18 -0.49 -7.12 -7.86
CA TYR A 18 -0.17 -5.82 -8.42
C TYR A 18 -1.42 -4.94 -8.29
N ALA A 19 -1.31 -3.76 -7.67
CA ALA A 19 -2.23 -2.67 -7.98
C ALA A 19 -1.76 -2.09 -9.31
N PRO A 20 -2.58 -2.10 -10.37
CA PRO A 20 -2.18 -1.49 -11.63
C PRO A 20 -1.86 -0.01 -11.40
N LEU A 21 -0.87 0.57 -12.10
CA LEU A 21 -0.64 2.02 -12.04
C LEU A 21 -1.91 2.83 -12.40
N HIS A 22 -2.84 2.21 -13.13
CA HIS A 22 -4.11 2.82 -13.52
C HIS A 22 -5.17 2.81 -12.41
N ASP A 23 -4.98 2.04 -11.33
CA ASP A 23 -5.86 2.03 -10.15
C ASP A 23 -5.02 1.83 -8.86
N PRO A 24 -4.40 2.91 -8.38
CA PRO A 24 -3.56 2.86 -7.19
C PRO A 24 -4.38 2.59 -5.90
N THR A 25 -5.71 2.73 -5.93
CA THR A 25 -6.60 2.48 -4.80
C THR A 25 -7.07 1.03 -4.68
N ALA A 26 -6.87 0.20 -5.71
CA ALA A 26 -7.28 -1.21 -5.72
C ALA A 26 -6.80 -2.03 -4.51
N PHE A 27 -5.67 -1.66 -3.89
CA PHE A 27 -5.19 -2.30 -2.66
C PHE A 27 -6.05 -1.97 -1.44
N LEU A 28 -6.52 -0.73 -1.33
CA LEU A 28 -7.37 -0.25 -0.24
C LEU A 28 -8.80 -0.79 -0.35
N GLU A 29 -9.24 -1.20 -1.54
CA GLU A 29 -10.55 -1.83 -1.78
C GLU A 29 -10.70 -3.20 -1.12
N ASN A 30 -9.62 -3.78 -0.58
CA ASN A 30 -9.75 -4.97 0.27
C ASN A 30 -10.33 -4.57 1.65
N ARG A 31 -11.64 -4.33 1.68
CA ARG A 31 -12.39 -3.90 2.86
C ARG A 31 -12.37 -4.91 4.00
N SER A 32 -12.10 -6.19 3.71
CA SER A 32 -11.91 -7.21 4.76
C SER A 32 -10.64 -6.97 5.61
N VAL A 33 -9.67 -6.23 5.06
CA VAL A 33 -8.40 -5.89 5.71
C VAL A 33 -8.38 -4.43 6.16
N PHE A 34 -8.82 -3.53 5.27
CA PHE A 34 -8.66 -2.09 5.43
C PHE A 34 -9.96 -1.37 5.84
N GLY A 35 -11.09 -2.07 5.94
CA GLY A 35 -12.36 -1.48 6.34
C GLY A 35 -12.84 -0.41 5.36
N ASP A 36 -13.10 0.80 5.88
CA ASP A 36 -13.61 1.96 5.13
C ASP A 36 -12.50 2.95 4.69
N LEU A 37 -11.21 2.58 4.83
CA LEU A 37 -10.11 3.50 4.58
C LEU A 37 -10.07 4.06 3.15
N VAL A 38 -10.52 3.30 2.16
CA VAL A 38 -10.63 3.76 0.77
C VAL A 38 -11.64 4.90 0.60
N ASP A 39 -12.63 5.01 1.49
CA ASP A 39 -13.64 6.07 1.44
C ASP A 39 -13.21 7.33 2.20
N ARG A 40 -11.99 7.37 2.75
CA ARG A 40 -11.51 8.46 3.61
C ARG A 40 -10.43 9.28 2.88
N PRO A 41 -10.77 10.44 2.29
CA PRO A 41 -9.79 11.27 1.56
C PRO A 41 -8.56 11.64 2.39
N ARG A 42 -8.76 11.95 3.68
CA ARG A 42 -7.67 12.21 4.65
C ARG A 42 -6.65 11.09 4.81
N PHE A 43 -6.99 9.87 4.36
CA PHE A 43 -6.08 8.72 4.33
C PHE A 43 -5.62 8.41 2.91
N VAL A 44 -6.55 8.42 1.94
CA VAL A 44 -6.26 8.12 0.53
C VAL A 44 -5.24 9.09 -0.06
N GLU A 45 -5.39 10.39 0.18
CA GLU A 45 -4.49 11.41 -0.36
C GLU A 45 -3.02 11.22 0.08
N PRO A 46 -2.69 11.13 1.39
CA PRO A 46 -1.31 10.87 1.80
C PRO A 46 -0.82 9.47 1.40
N TYR A 47 -1.71 8.48 1.30
CA TYR A 47 -1.35 7.16 0.77
C TYR A 47 -0.91 7.24 -0.70
N LEU A 48 -1.68 7.92 -1.55
CA LEU A 48 -1.36 8.09 -2.97
C LEU A 48 -0.07 8.87 -3.16
N TRP A 49 0.14 9.93 -2.38
CA TRP A 49 1.40 10.67 -2.38
C TRP A 49 2.59 9.78 -2.01
N ALA A 50 2.45 8.98 -0.93
CA ALA A 50 3.52 8.10 -0.50
C ALA A 50 3.80 7.02 -1.54
N LEU A 51 2.76 6.44 -2.15
CA LEU A 51 2.88 5.44 -3.21
C LEU A 51 3.59 5.99 -4.46
N ASP A 52 3.22 7.19 -4.91
CA ASP A 52 3.91 7.86 -6.03
C ASP A 52 5.38 8.14 -5.70
N SER A 53 5.64 8.67 -4.50
CA SER A 53 7.00 8.95 -4.02
C SER A 53 7.85 7.67 -3.96
N LEU A 54 7.28 6.57 -3.47
CA LEU A 54 7.96 5.28 -3.43
C LEU A 54 8.32 4.79 -4.84
N HIS A 55 7.42 4.92 -5.80
CA HIS A 55 7.69 4.53 -7.19
C HIS A 55 8.74 5.41 -7.88
N ARG A 56 8.78 6.70 -7.54
CA ARG A 56 9.65 7.67 -8.22
C ARG A 56 11.04 7.79 -7.62
N VAL A 57 11.14 7.85 -6.30
CA VAL A 57 12.39 8.18 -5.59
C VAL A 57 12.82 7.10 -4.59
N GLY A 58 11.98 6.09 -4.36
CA GLY A 58 12.27 4.96 -3.49
C GLY A 58 12.17 5.27 -2.00
N ALA A 59 12.09 4.20 -1.21
CA ALA A 59 11.78 4.24 0.23
C ALA A 59 12.62 5.21 1.05
N ARG A 60 13.93 5.25 0.85
CA ARG A 60 14.83 6.10 1.65
C ARG A 60 14.55 7.59 1.42
N ALA A 61 14.31 8.01 0.19
CA ALA A 61 14.03 9.41 -0.14
C ALA A 61 12.62 9.81 0.30
N THR A 62 11.64 8.95 0.10
CA THR A 62 10.26 9.17 0.59
C THR A 62 10.22 9.39 2.09
N LEU A 63 10.91 8.56 2.88
CA LEU A 63 10.95 8.72 4.34
C LEU A 63 11.62 10.02 4.78
N LYS A 64 12.69 10.44 4.07
CA LYS A 64 13.31 11.74 4.34
C LYS A 64 12.38 12.93 4.05
N ALA A 65 11.42 12.77 3.14
CA ALA A 65 10.44 13.82 2.83
C ALA A 65 9.27 13.87 3.82
N LEU A 66 9.14 12.86 4.70
CA LEU A 66 8.09 12.74 5.72
C LEU A 66 8.54 13.17 7.13
N LEU A 67 9.85 13.26 7.35
CA LEU A 67 10.49 13.61 8.62
C LEU A 67 10.94 15.06 8.60
#